data_AF-A0A956CZH0-F1
#
_entry.id   AF-A0A956CZH0-F1
#
_cell.length_a   1.000
_cell.length_b   1.000
_cell.length_c   1.000
_cell.angle_alpha   90.00
_cell.angle_beta   90.00
_cell.angle_gamma   90.00
#
_symmetry.space_group_name_H-M   'P 1'
#
loop_
_entity.id
_entity.type
_entity.pdbx_description
1 polymer ?
#
loop_
_entity_poly.entity_id
_entity_poly.type
_entity_poly.pdbx_seq_one_letter_code
_entity_poly.pdbx_strand_id
1 'polypeptide(L)'
;MLALAHHIEQRIAAGAFRDRAHAADVFGLTRPRITQLCALTLLAPDIQEEILFLEAVRGAQPLSERALRPLVRILSWSEQRRLWSSLRS
;
A
#
# COMPACT_ATOMS: atom_id res chain seq x y z
N MET A 1 2.84 0.38 6.85
CA MET A 1 1.83 1.18 6.09
C MET A 1 0.81 0.30 5.37
N LEU A 2 1.24 -0.81 4.77
CA LEU A 2 0.37 -1.70 3.98
C LEU A 2 -0.67 -2.45 4.83
N ALA A 3 -0.34 -2.84 6.07
CA ALA A 3 -1.33 -3.44 6.98
C ALA A 3 -2.52 -2.50 7.26
N LEU A 4 -2.26 -1.19 7.40
CA LEU A 4 -3.31 -0.17 7.57
C LEU A 4 -4.16 -0.04 6.30
N ALA A 5 -3.57 -0.20 5.11
CA ALA A 5 -4.29 -0.14 3.85
C ALA A 5 -5.32 -1.26 3.75
N HIS A 6 -4.90 -2.49 4.07
CA HIS A 6 -5.81 -3.64 4.16
C HIS A 6 -6.91 -3.41 5.19
N HIS A 7 -6.58 -2.88 6.37
CA HIS A 7 -7.58 -2.58 7.40
C HIS A 7 -8.63 -1.58 6.89
N ILE A 8 -8.22 -0.50 6.21
CA ILE A 8 -9.16 0.50 5.67
C ILE A 8 -10.08 -0.14 4.62
N GLU A 9 -9.53 -0.87 3.65
CA GLU A 9 -10.31 -1.52 2.59
C GLU A 9 -11.29 -2.54 3.16
N GLN A 10 -10.89 -3.31 4.18
CA GLN A 10 -11.77 -4.25 4.89
C GLN A 10 -12.93 -3.53 5.60
N ARG A 11 -12.65 -2.40 6.25
CA ARG A 11 -13.69 -1.60 6.93
C ARG A 11 -14.66 -0.98 5.94
N ILE A 12 -14.20 -0.59 4.76
CA ILE A 12 -15.08 -0.14 3.66
C ILE A 12 -15.94 -1.30 3.16
N ALA A 13 -15.32 -2.45 2.87
CA ALA A 13 -16.04 -3.65 2.40
C ALA A 13 -17.10 -4.13 3.42
N ALA A 14 -16.83 -4.00 4.71
CA ALA A 14 -17.76 -4.32 5.79
C ALA A 14 -18.84 -3.24 6.02
N GLY A 15 -18.85 -2.14 5.28
CA GLY A 15 -19.77 -1.01 5.45
C GLY A 15 -19.51 -0.16 6.70
N ALA A 16 -18.46 -0.45 7.46
CA ALA A 16 -18.08 0.32 8.65
C ALA A 16 -17.50 1.69 8.30
N PHE A 17 -16.86 1.82 7.13
CA PHE A 17 -16.55 3.09 6.50
C PHE A 17 -17.33 3.23 5.20
N ARG A 18 -17.93 4.40 4.95
CA ARG A 18 -18.66 4.67 3.71
C ARG A 18 -17.76 4.58 2.48
N ASP A 19 -16.58 5.22 2.56
CA ASP A 19 -15.60 5.29 1.48
C ASP A 19 -14.22 5.72 2.05
N ARG A 20 -13.24 5.89 1.16
CA ARG A 20 -11.90 6.39 1.50
C ARG A 20 -11.88 7.84 2.00
N ALA A 21 -12.88 8.66 1.65
CA ALA A 21 -12.99 10.02 2.14
C ALA A 21 -13.44 10.04 3.61
N HIS A 22 -14.41 9.20 3.96
CA HIS A 22 -14.80 8.98 5.35
C HIS A 22 -13.64 8.42 6.18
N ALA A 23 -12.84 7.49 5.64
CA ALA A 23 -11.64 7.02 6.31
C ALA A 23 -10.62 8.17 6.55
N ALA A 24 -10.44 9.07 5.58
CA ALA A 24 -9.58 10.25 5.75
C ALA A 24 -10.03 11.13 6.92
N ASP A 25 -11.33 11.40 7.02
CA ASP A 25 -11.89 12.16 8.14
C ASP A 25 -11.67 11.45 9.49
N VAL A 26 -11.89 10.12 9.55
CA VAL A 26 -11.70 9.31 10.77
C VAL A 26 -10.23 9.28 11.23
N PHE A 27 -9.28 9.16 10.30
CA PHE A 27 -7.85 9.09 10.64
C PHE A 27 -7.18 10.46 10.75
N GLY A 28 -7.89 11.57 10.48
CA GLY A 28 -7.30 12.91 10.46
C GLY A 28 -6.23 13.09 9.36
N LEU A 29 -6.35 12.33 8.26
CA LEU A 29 -5.42 12.36 7.14
C LEU A 29 -6.09 13.00 5.91
N THR A 30 -5.27 13.46 4.96
CA THR A 30 -5.83 13.97 3.70
C THR A 30 -6.37 12.83 2.84
N ARG A 31 -7.42 13.09 2.05
CA ARG A 31 -7.96 12.10 1.10
C ARG A 31 -6.89 11.55 0.14
N PRO A 32 -6.01 12.36 -0.46
CA PRO A 32 -4.93 11.84 -1.30
C PRO A 32 -4.01 10.87 -0.56
N ARG A 33 -3.73 11.12 0.73
CA ARG A 33 -2.88 10.23 1.54
C ARG A 33 -3.55 8.87 1.77
N ILE A 34 -4.84 8.85 2.12
CA ILE A 34 -5.59 7.59 2.24
C ILE A 34 -5.63 6.84 0.91
N THR A 35 -5.93 7.53 -0.20
CA THR A 35 -5.96 6.91 -1.52
C THR A 35 -4.62 6.29 -1.90
N GLN A 36 -3.51 6.99 -1.64
CA GLN A 36 -2.17 6.48 -1.92
C GLN A 36 -1.83 5.25 -1.08
N LEU A 37 -2.18 5.28 0.21
CA LEU A 37 -1.99 4.16 1.11
C LEU A 37 -2.82 2.95 0.67
N CYS A 38 -4.10 3.16 0.34
CA CYS A 38 -4.99 2.13 -0.15
C CYS A 38 -4.57 1.55 -1.51
N ALA A 39 -3.94 2.35 -2.38
CA ALA A 39 -3.41 1.86 -3.66
C ALA A 39 -2.33 0.77 -3.49
N LEU A 40 -1.69 0.66 -2.32
CA LEU A 40 -0.73 -0.41 -2.05
C LEU A 40 -1.38 -1.81 -2.04
N THR A 41 -2.70 -1.91 -1.84
CA THR A 41 -3.42 -3.21 -1.94
C THR A 41 -3.58 -3.70 -3.39
N LEU A 42 -3.20 -2.87 -4.39
CA LEU A 42 -3.20 -3.23 -5.81
C LEU A 42 -1.86 -3.84 -6.29
N LEU A 43 -0.85 -3.89 -5.42
CA LEU A 43 0.42 -4.54 -5.73
C LEU A 43 0.23 -6.05 -5.87
N ALA A 44 1.14 -6.72 -6.57
CA ALA A 44 1.16 -8.18 -6.64
C ALA A 44 1.22 -8.77 -5.22
N PRO A 45 0.50 -9.86 -4.93
CA PRO A 45 0.41 -10.41 -3.57
C PRO A 45 1.77 -10.73 -2.93
N ASP A 46 2.72 -11.24 -3.71
CA ASP A 46 4.09 -11.52 -3.29
C ASP A 46 4.86 -10.24 -2.90
N ILE A 47 4.69 -9.15 -3.66
CA ILE A 47 5.29 -7.85 -3.32
C ILE A 47 4.68 -7.30 -2.04
N GLN A 48 3.36 -7.45 -1.86
CA GLN A 48 2.68 -7.05 -0.62
C GLN A 48 3.22 -7.80 0.59
N GLU A 49 3.40 -9.11 0.46
CA GLU A 49 3.96 -9.97 1.50
C GLU A 49 5.37 -9.51 1.88
N GLU A 50 6.23 -9.29 0.89
CA GLU A 50 7.58 -8.79 1.11
C GLU A 50 7.60 -7.42 1.81
N ILE A 51 6.74 -6.48 1.42
CA ILE A 51 6.64 -5.17 2.09
C ILE A 51 6.24 -5.34 3.56
N LEU A 52 5.28 -6.23 3.86
CA LEU A 52 4.84 -6.49 5.24
C LEU A 52 5.98 -7.08 6.10
N PHE A 53 6.79 -7.98 5.54
CA PHE A 53 7.91 -8.59 6.26
C PHE A 53 9.16 -7.71 6.31
N LEU A 54 9.41 -6.88 5.30
CA LEU A 54 10.51 -5.91 5.29
C LEU A 54 10.31 -4.81 6.34
N GLU A 55 9.07 -4.34 6.55
CA GLU A 55 8.75 -3.42 7.66
C GLU A 55 9.06 -4.03 9.05
N ALA A 56 9.15 -5.36 9.17
CA ALA A 56 9.46 -6.04 10.44
C ALA A 56 10.96 -6.14 10.76
N VAL A 57 11.87 -5.88 9.81
CA VAL A 57 13.32 -5.95 10.04
C VAL A 57 13.82 -4.61 10.60
N ARG A 58 14.15 -4.57 11.91
CA ARG A 58 14.74 -3.37 12.54
C ARG A 58 16.04 -2.97 11.84
N GLY A 59 16.07 -1.75 11.30
CA GLY A 59 17.29 -1.13 10.76
C GLY A 59 17.42 -1.15 9.23
N ALA A 60 16.55 -1.86 8.51
CA ALA A 60 16.43 -1.65 7.07
C ALA A 60 15.76 -0.28 6.83
N GLN A 61 16.29 0.52 5.91
CA GLN A 61 15.62 1.75 5.49
C GLN A 61 14.22 1.37 5.01
N PRO A 62 13.14 1.87 5.66
CA PRO A 62 11.79 1.54 5.22
C PRO A 62 11.65 1.98 3.77
N LEU A 63 11.22 1.06 2.89
CA LEU A 63 10.79 1.43 1.55
C LEU A 63 9.75 2.54 1.69
N SER A 64 10.14 3.75 1.29
CA SER A 64 9.24 4.90 1.42
C SER A 64 8.02 4.66 0.55
N GLU A 65 6.85 5.13 0.99
CA GLU A 65 5.63 5.09 0.17
C GLU A 65 5.87 5.73 -1.21
N ARG A 66 6.75 6.74 -1.29
CA ARG A 66 7.17 7.35 -2.56
C ARG A 66 7.88 6.37 -3.50
N ALA A 67 8.72 5.47 -2.98
CA ALA A 67 9.40 4.45 -3.78
C ALA A 67 8.42 3.40 -4.36
N LEU A 68 7.28 3.19 -3.69
CA LEU A 68 6.24 2.25 -4.12
C LEU A 68 5.25 2.84 -5.14
N ARG A 69 5.19 4.16 -5.30
CA ARG A 69 4.26 4.84 -6.23
C ARG A 69 4.34 4.40 -7.68
N PRO A 70 5.53 4.13 -8.27
CA PRO A 70 5.60 3.64 -9.63
C PRO A 70 4.93 2.27 -9.80
N LEU A 71 5.08 1.39 -8.81
CA LEU A 71 4.56 0.01 -8.86
C LEU A 71 3.03 0.00 -8.87
N VAL A 72 2.38 0.81 -8.02
CA VAL A 72 0.91 0.87 -7.96
C VAL A 72 0.26 1.45 -9.22
N ARG A 73 1.03 2.09 -10.11
CA ARG A 73 0.54 2.61 -11.40
C ARG A 73 0.59 1.57 -12.53
N ILE A 74 1.23 0.44 -12.30
CA ILE A 74 1.39 -0.64 -13.27
C ILE A 74 0.24 -1.62 -13.08
N LEU A 75 -0.56 -1.87 -14.13
CA LEU A 75 -1.69 -2.80 -14.07
C LEU A 75 -1.25 -4.27 -14.11
N SER A 76 -0.13 -4.56 -14.77
CA SER A 76 0.40 -5.92 -14.91
C SER A 76 1.26 -6.31 -13.72
N TRP A 77 0.85 -7.33 -12.95
CA TRP A 77 1.68 -7.87 -11.88
C TRP A 77 3.04 -8.38 -12.37
N SER A 78 3.13 -8.88 -13.60
CA SER A 78 4.42 -9.29 -14.16
C SER A 78 5.38 -8.10 -14.34
N GLU A 79 4.87 -6.93 -14.71
CA GLU A 79 5.64 -5.69 -14.82
C GLU A 79 5.99 -5.12 -13.45
N GLN A 80 5.06 -5.18 -12.49
CA GLN A 80 5.33 -4.80 -11.11
C GLN A 80 6.49 -5.62 -10.54
N ARG A 81 6.47 -6.95 -10.72
CA ARG A 81 7.56 -7.84 -10.26
C ARG A 81 8.90 -7.52 -10.91
N ARG A 82 8.91 -7.24 -12.22
CA ARG A 82 10.16 -6.83 -12.91
C ARG A 82 10.75 -5.57 -12.30
N LEU A 83 9.93 -4.52 -12.13
CA LEU A 83 10.40 -3.26 -11.54
C LEU A 83 10.80 -3.43 -10.07
N TRP A 84 10.05 -4.24 -9.32
CA TRP A 84 10.34 -4.54 -7.92
C TRP A 84 11.71 -5.21 -7.74
N SER A 85 12.06 -6.19 -8.58
CA SER A 85 13.39 -6.79 -8.57
C SER A 85 14.50 -5.78 -8.86
N SER A 86 14.25 -4.79 -9.72
CA SER A 86 15.20 -3.70 -9.99
C SER A 86 15.35 -2.71 -8.82
N LEU A 87 14.29 -2.47 -8.04
CA LEU A 87 14.33 -1.61 -6.84
C LEU A 87 15.04 -2.26 -5.65
N ARG A 88 15.15 -3.59 -5.66
CA ARG A 88 15.82 -4.38 -4.63
C ARG A 88 17.29 -4.69 -4.93
N SER A 89 17.75 -4.43 -6.16
CA SER A 89 19.15 -4.56 -6.58
C SER A 89 19.95 -3.35 -6.13
#